data_AF-F7JN83-F1
#
_entry.id   AF-F7JN83-F1
#
_cell.length_a   1.000
_cell.length_b   1.000
_cell.length_c   1.000
_cell.angle_alpha   90.00
_cell.angle_beta   90.00
_cell.angle_gamma   90.00
#
_symmetry.space_group_name_H-M   'P 1'
#
loop_
_entity.id
_entity.type
_entity.pdbx_description
1 polymer ?
#
loop_
_entity_poly.entity_id
_entity_poly.type
_entity_poly.pdbx_seq_one_letter_code
_entity_poly.pdbx_strand_id
1 'polypeptide(L)'
;MRKETVNAKVTEAQCTGCGACKNVCPVSAISMKADTEGFLYPNVKETQCIECGKCLMVCPVLVDNNSNSSTPEIWAVRASDDLRAVSSSGGVFTILAEYILEEKGLVCGAAYDTEMNVHHMLVEKKEDLKKLRGSKYVQSDVRDVYQKIYTELKNGRTVLFTGTPCQNAALRNVVGEQEKLVQVDLICHGVPSQTLFTQYLSEVADGKK
;
A
#
# COMPACT_ATOMS: atom_id res chain seq x y z
N MET A 1 14.69 2.55 -30.95
CA MET A 1 15.05 2.16 -29.58
C MET A 1 13.87 1.40 -28.98
N ARG A 2 14.10 0.26 -28.30
CA ARG A 2 13.02 -0.44 -27.59
C ARG A 2 12.68 0.38 -26.35
N LYS A 3 11.41 0.71 -26.17
CA LYS A 3 10.92 1.49 -25.02
C LYS A 3 11.20 0.75 -23.72
N GLU A 4 11.80 1.45 -22.75
CA GLU A 4 12.11 0.88 -21.42
C GLU A 4 11.09 1.36 -20.39
N THR A 5 9.85 0.91 -20.51
CA THR A 5 8.76 1.19 -19.56
C THR A 5 8.49 -0.02 -18.68
N VAL A 6 7.80 0.18 -17.55
CA VAL A 6 7.46 -0.92 -16.62
C VAL A 6 6.63 -2.02 -17.30
N ASN A 7 5.68 -1.65 -18.18
CA ASN A 7 4.88 -2.59 -18.95
C ASN A 7 5.71 -3.42 -19.95
N ALA A 8 6.90 -2.94 -20.35
CA ALA A 8 7.80 -3.67 -21.25
C ALA A 8 8.74 -4.63 -20.51
N LYS A 9 8.98 -4.42 -19.21
CA LYS A 9 9.98 -5.16 -18.41
C LYS A 9 9.36 -6.09 -17.36
N VAL A 10 8.13 -5.82 -16.94
CA VAL A 10 7.42 -6.60 -15.91
C VAL A 10 6.13 -7.12 -16.52
N THR A 11 5.96 -8.44 -16.54
CA THR A 11 4.73 -9.05 -17.02
C THR A 11 3.61 -8.90 -16.00
N GLU A 12 2.35 -9.06 -16.44
CA GLU A 12 1.20 -9.03 -15.52
C GLU A 12 1.32 -10.10 -14.42
N ALA A 13 1.80 -11.31 -14.77
CA ALA A 13 2.02 -12.40 -13.81
C ALA A 13 3.06 -12.08 -12.73
N GLN A 14 3.99 -11.15 -12.99
CA GLN A 14 4.97 -10.68 -12.02
C GLN A 14 4.50 -9.44 -11.25
N CYS A 15 3.62 -8.63 -11.85
CA CYS A 15 3.22 -7.36 -11.30
C CYS A 15 2.25 -7.55 -10.11
N THR A 16 2.53 -6.88 -9.00
CA THR A 16 1.68 -6.93 -7.81
C THR A 16 0.67 -5.78 -7.71
N GLY A 17 0.67 -4.86 -8.68
CA GLY A 17 -0.18 -3.67 -8.64
C GLY A 17 0.15 -2.66 -7.53
N CYS A 18 1.35 -2.73 -6.94
CA CYS A 18 1.75 -1.91 -5.78
C CYS A 18 1.78 -0.38 -5.99
N GLY A 19 1.62 0.11 -7.23
CA GLY A 19 1.50 1.54 -7.55
C GLY A 19 2.78 2.39 -7.47
N ALA A 20 3.95 1.79 -7.25
CA ALA A 20 5.24 2.50 -7.16
C ALA A 20 5.55 3.32 -8.42
N CYS A 21 5.38 2.71 -9.59
CA CYS A 21 5.64 3.29 -10.90
C CYS A 21 4.78 4.54 -11.18
N LYS A 22 3.50 4.50 -10.82
CA LYS A 22 2.60 5.68 -10.86
C LYS A 22 3.12 6.79 -9.96
N ASN A 23 3.47 6.46 -8.72
CA ASN A 23 3.87 7.45 -7.72
C ASN A 23 5.21 8.12 -8.03
N VAL A 24 6.14 7.46 -8.73
CA VAL A 24 7.44 8.07 -9.09
C VAL A 24 7.43 8.78 -10.45
N CYS A 25 6.36 8.64 -11.25
CA CYS A 25 6.34 9.18 -12.61
C CYS A 25 6.30 10.72 -12.58
N PRO A 26 7.35 11.43 -13.05
CA PRO A 26 7.45 12.89 -12.90
C PRO A 26 6.51 13.65 -13.84
N VAL A 27 6.05 12.98 -14.90
CA VAL A 27 5.17 13.55 -15.92
C VAL A 27 3.78 12.94 -15.86
N SER A 28 3.43 12.18 -14.82
CA SER A 28 2.11 11.55 -14.66
C SER A 28 1.62 10.73 -15.88
N ALA A 29 2.56 10.10 -16.59
CA ALA A 29 2.26 9.27 -17.76
C ALA A 29 1.69 7.89 -17.39
N ILE A 30 1.69 7.50 -16.11
CA ILE A 30 1.28 6.16 -15.66
C ILE A 30 0.00 6.28 -14.83
N SER A 31 -1.02 5.53 -15.21
CA SER A 31 -2.25 5.34 -14.43
C SER A 31 -2.35 3.87 -13.99
N MET A 32 -3.09 3.57 -12.92
CA MET A 32 -3.43 2.19 -12.57
C MET A 32 -4.81 1.89 -13.16
N LYS A 33 -4.95 0.81 -13.92
CA LYS A 33 -6.21 0.40 -14.54
C LYS A 33 -6.50 -1.06 -14.26
N ALA A 34 -7.78 -1.36 -14.06
CA ALA A 34 -8.25 -2.73 -13.94
C ALA A 34 -8.08 -3.48 -15.28
N ASP A 35 -7.63 -4.72 -15.21
CA ASP A 35 -7.74 -5.68 -16.31
C ASP A 35 -9.17 -6.26 -16.40
N THR A 36 -9.35 -7.29 -17.22
CA THR A 36 -10.66 -7.96 -17.39
C THR A 36 -11.13 -8.68 -16.12
N GLU A 37 -10.20 -9.07 -15.25
CA GLU A 37 -10.48 -9.77 -13.97
C GLU A 37 -10.64 -8.77 -12.81
N GLY A 38 -10.39 -7.48 -13.03
CA GLY A 38 -10.53 -6.41 -12.04
C GLY A 38 -9.26 -6.05 -11.27
N PHE A 39 -8.11 -6.60 -11.61
CA PHE A 39 -6.82 -6.30 -10.97
C PHE A 39 -6.19 -5.03 -11.54
N LEU A 40 -5.69 -4.17 -10.67
CA LEU A 40 -5.03 -2.92 -11.03
C LEU A 40 -3.58 -3.16 -11.49
N TYR A 41 -3.31 -2.77 -12.73
CA TYR A 41 -1.98 -2.77 -13.35
C TYR A 41 -1.59 -1.40 -13.90
N PRO A 42 -0.28 -1.12 -14.03
CA PRO A 42 0.16 0.12 -14.66
C PRO A 42 -0.26 0.18 -16.13
N ASN A 43 -0.75 1.34 -16.55
CA ASN A 43 -1.05 1.70 -17.92
C ASN A 43 -0.28 2.97 -18.28
N VAL A 44 0.71 2.83 -19.15
CA VAL A 44 1.61 3.91 -19.59
C VAL A 44 1.03 4.62 -20.81
N LYS A 45 0.84 5.92 -20.73
CA LYS A 45 0.51 6.80 -21.85
C LYS A 45 1.78 7.15 -22.61
N GLU A 46 2.02 6.45 -23.70
CA GLU A 46 3.23 6.57 -24.52
C GLU A 46 3.48 7.98 -25.06
N THR A 47 2.44 8.75 -25.35
CA THR A 47 2.55 10.13 -25.83
C THR A 47 3.05 11.12 -24.76
N GLN A 48 2.99 10.73 -23.49
CA GLN A 48 3.38 11.54 -22.33
C GLN A 48 4.66 11.02 -21.67
N CYS A 49 5.03 9.76 -21.92
CA CYS A 49 6.21 9.14 -21.35
C CYS A 49 7.48 9.79 -21.91
N ILE A 50 8.34 10.28 -21.01
CA ILE A 50 9.66 10.84 -21.35
C ILE A 50 10.79 9.81 -21.21
N GLU A 51 10.46 8.52 -21.10
CA GLU A 51 11.41 7.40 -21.04
C GLU A 51 12.51 7.52 -19.96
N CYS A 52 12.23 8.21 -18.84
CA CYS A 52 13.23 8.47 -17.80
C CYS A 52 13.65 7.26 -16.93
N GLY A 53 13.09 6.07 -17.15
CA GLY A 53 13.45 4.84 -16.42
C GLY A 53 13.06 4.76 -14.94
N LYS A 54 12.57 5.85 -14.31
CA LYS A 54 12.24 5.88 -12.87
C LYS A 54 11.27 4.80 -12.41
N CYS A 55 10.28 4.46 -13.24
CA CYS A 55 9.32 3.40 -12.93
C CYS A 55 9.96 2.01 -12.78
N LEU A 56 11.08 1.76 -13.47
CA LEU A 56 11.85 0.52 -13.38
C LEU A 56 12.68 0.50 -12.09
N MET A 57 13.33 1.62 -11.77
CA MET A 57 14.20 1.75 -10.59
C MET A 57 13.46 1.57 -9.26
N VAL A 58 12.15 1.83 -9.22
CA VAL A 58 11.35 1.66 -8.00
C VAL A 58 10.56 0.35 -7.95
N CYS A 59 10.56 -0.44 -9.04
CA CYS A 59 9.73 -1.64 -9.12
C CYS A 59 10.32 -2.74 -8.22
N PRO A 60 9.60 -3.22 -7.18
CA PRO A 60 10.12 -4.24 -6.27
C PRO A 60 10.33 -5.61 -6.92
N VAL A 61 9.79 -5.84 -8.13
CA VAL A 61 10.06 -7.04 -8.94
C VAL A 61 11.44 -6.99 -9.58
N LEU A 62 11.88 -5.78 -9.97
CA LEU A 62 13.14 -5.57 -10.69
C LEU A 62 14.30 -5.18 -9.76
N VAL A 63 13.97 -4.54 -8.64
CA VAL A 63 14.93 -4.02 -7.67
C VAL A 63 14.62 -4.65 -6.33
N ASP A 64 15.49 -5.57 -5.93
CA ASP A 64 15.47 -6.17 -4.60
C ASP A 64 16.39 -5.38 -3.65
N ASN A 65 15.78 -4.68 -2.72
CA ASN A 65 16.46 -3.97 -1.63
C ASN A 65 16.23 -4.69 -0.28
N ASN A 66 16.07 -6.02 -0.29
CA ASN A 66 15.94 -6.77 0.95
C ASN A 66 17.20 -6.64 1.81
N SER A 67 17.04 -5.96 2.94
CA SER A 67 18.03 -5.89 4.03
C SER A 67 17.58 -6.72 5.24
N ASN A 68 16.70 -7.70 5.04
CA ASN A 68 16.16 -8.51 6.12
C ASN A 68 17.27 -9.29 6.84
N SER A 69 17.23 -9.25 8.17
CA SER A 69 18.10 -10.09 9.01
C SER A 69 17.79 -11.56 8.79
N SER A 70 18.83 -12.39 8.71
CA SER A 70 18.71 -13.86 8.75
C SER A 70 18.30 -14.39 10.13
N THR A 71 18.39 -13.56 11.16
CA THR A 71 18.04 -13.87 12.55
C THR A 71 17.18 -12.75 13.13
N PRO A 72 15.93 -12.58 12.65
CA PRO A 72 15.05 -11.54 13.16
C PRO A 72 14.69 -11.83 14.62
N GLU A 73 14.52 -10.77 15.41
CA GLU A 73 13.89 -10.91 16.73
C GLU A 73 12.41 -11.26 16.56
N ILE A 74 11.94 -12.22 17.34
CA ILE A 74 10.57 -12.73 17.25
C ILE A 74 9.85 -12.49 18.57
N TRP A 75 8.73 -11.80 18.48
CA TRP A 75 7.90 -11.42 19.63
C TRP A 75 6.46 -11.86 19.41
N ALA A 76 5.80 -12.31 20.48
CA ALA A 76 4.36 -12.53 20.51
C ALA A 76 3.70 -11.39 21.29
N VAL A 77 2.80 -10.64 20.64
CA VAL A 77 2.18 -9.46 21.23
C VAL A 77 0.66 -9.58 21.20
N ARG A 78 0.02 -9.19 22.31
CA ARG A 78 -1.43 -9.15 22.47
C ARG A 78 -1.82 -7.86 23.18
N ALA A 79 -2.76 -7.12 22.59
CA ALA A 79 -3.39 -5.94 23.17
C ALA A 79 -4.38 -6.29 24.30
N SER A 80 -4.87 -5.27 25.01
CA SER A 80 -6.01 -5.42 25.92
C SER A 80 -7.23 -6.00 25.21
N ASP A 81 -8.14 -6.63 25.97
CA ASP A 81 -9.29 -7.32 25.38
C ASP A 81 -10.22 -6.40 24.59
N ASP A 82 -10.44 -5.17 25.07
CA ASP A 82 -11.25 -4.19 24.36
C ASP A 82 -10.63 -3.79 23.01
N LEU A 83 -9.31 -3.57 22.98
CA LEU A 83 -8.61 -3.20 21.75
C LEU A 83 -8.51 -4.37 20.77
N ARG A 84 -8.33 -5.58 21.30
CA ARG A 84 -8.29 -6.81 20.53
C ARG A 84 -9.64 -7.13 19.90
N ALA A 85 -10.75 -6.88 20.60
CA ALA A 85 -12.10 -7.14 20.11
C ALA A 85 -12.45 -6.34 18.84
N VAL A 86 -11.82 -5.18 18.63
CA VAL A 86 -11.99 -4.34 17.44
C VAL A 86 -10.85 -4.48 16.42
N SER A 87 -9.99 -5.48 16.59
CA SER A 87 -8.81 -5.74 15.75
C SER A 87 -8.90 -7.10 15.06
N SER A 88 -8.16 -7.31 13.97
CA SER A 88 -8.18 -8.59 13.23
C SER A 88 -7.42 -9.73 13.88
N SER A 89 -6.54 -9.43 14.84
CA SER A 89 -5.70 -10.41 15.53
C SER A 89 -5.24 -9.82 16.87
N GLY A 90 -3.96 -9.89 17.23
CA GLY A 90 -3.42 -9.41 18.50
C GLY A 90 -3.50 -7.90 18.78
N GLY A 91 -3.99 -7.07 17.84
CA GLY A 91 -4.18 -5.62 18.06
C GLY A 91 -2.92 -4.74 17.92
N VAL A 92 -1.80 -5.32 17.47
CA VAL A 92 -0.50 -4.64 17.35
C VAL A 92 -0.55 -3.38 16.48
N PHE A 93 -1.27 -3.44 15.34
CA PHE A 93 -1.45 -2.29 14.46
C PHE A 93 -1.92 -1.06 15.24
N THR A 94 -2.95 -1.23 16.08
CA THR A 94 -3.54 -0.12 16.81
C THR A 94 -2.58 0.45 17.85
N ILE A 95 -1.83 -0.41 18.55
CA ILE A 95 -0.82 0.02 19.54
C ILE A 95 0.24 0.89 18.86
N LEU A 96 0.80 0.43 17.74
CA LEU A 96 1.82 1.17 16.99
C LEU A 96 1.25 2.48 16.42
N ALA A 97 0.03 2.43 15.90
CA ALA A 97 -0.63 3.59 15.33
C ALA A 97 -0.90 4.68 16.38
N GLU A 98 -1.39 4.31 17.57
CA GLU A 98 -1.64 5.26 18.65
C GLU A 98 -0.34 5.91 19.15
N TYR A 99 0.74 5.14 19.30
CA TYR A 99 2.07 5.65 19.65
C TYR A 99 2.56 6.71 18.64
N ILE A 100 2.44 6.42 17.33
CA ILE A 100 2.88 7.34 16.28
C ILE A 100 2.03 8.61 16.24
N LEU A 101 0.73 8.51 16.49
CA LEU A 101 -0.15 9.67 16.55
C LEU A 101 0.07 10.54 17.80
N GLU A 102 0.45 9.95 18.94
CA GLU A 102 0.84 10.69 20.16
C GLU A 102 2.07 11.56 19.91
N GLU A 103 3.01 11.07 19.12
CA GLU A 103 4.19 11.80 18.63
C GLU A 103 3.87 12.77 17.48
N LYS A 104 2.59 13.09 17.24
CA LYS A 104 2.09 13.95 16.16
C LYS A 104 2.53 13.49 14.76
N GLY A 105 2.72 12.18 14.60
CA GLY A 105 3.04 11.53 13.34
C GLY A 105 1.81 11.26 12.47
N LEU A 106 2.00 10.39 11.48
CA LEU A 106 0.98 9.94 10.53
C LEU A 106 0.85 8.44 10.53
N VAL A 107 -0.36 7.95 10.29
CA VAL A 107 -0.60 6.53 10.06
C VAL A 107 -1.22 6.34 8.68
N CYS A 108 -0.63 5.46 7.88
CA CYS A 108 -1.11 5.06 6.58
C CYS A 108 -1.53 3.58 6.60
N GLY A 109 -2.71 3.30 6.06
CA GLY A 109 -3.21 1.93 5.93
C GLY A 109 -4.41 1.85 4.99
N ALA A 110 -4.89 0.63 4.76
CA ALA A 110 -6.02 0.35 3.88
C ALA A 110 -7.37 0.68 4.55
N ALA A 111 -8.24 1.38 3.82
CA ALA A 111 -9.59 1.75 4.21
C ALA A 111 -10.59 1.45 3.08
N TYR A 112 -11.84 1.22 3.45
CA TYR A 112 -12.95 1.26 2.50
C TYR A 112 -13.35 2.72 2.26
N ASP A 113 -13.69 3.07 1.01
CA ASP A 113 -14.49 4.25 0.73
C ASP A 113 -16.00 3.96 0.82
N THR A 114 -16.82 4.96 0.50
CA THR A 114 -18.29 4.87 0.53
C THR A 114 -18.86 3.87 -0.47
N GLU A 115 -18.07 3.43 -1.45
CA GLU A 115 -18.46 2.46 -2.46
C GLU A 115 -17.87 1.06 -2.19
N MET A 116 -17.28 0.86 -1.01
CA MET A 116 -16.59 -0.37 -0.62
C MET A 116 -15.35 -0.67 -1.48
N ASN A 117 -14.75 0.33 -2.10
CA ASN A 117 -13.43 0.18 -2.72
C ASN A 117 -12.32 0.31 -1.69
N VAL A 118 -11.31 -0.55 -1.80
CA VAL A 118 -10.16 -0.53 -0.87
C VAL A 118 -9.05 0.37 -1.41
N HIS A 119 -8.63 1.33 -0.59
CA HIS A 119 -7.53 2.23 -0.92
C HIS A 119 -6.69 2.56 0.31
N HIS A 120 -5.43 2.95 0.12
CA HIS A 120 -4.64 3.49 1.21
C HIS A 120 -4.98 4.96 1.46
N MET A 121 -5.02 5.35 2.73
CA MET A 121 -5.18 6.74 3.16
C MET A 121 -4.27 7.05 4.34
N LEU A 122 -4.04 8.34 4.58
CA LEU A 122 -3.33 8.86 5.75
C LEU A 122 -4.33 9.36 6.79
N VAL A 123 -4.05 9.14 8.06
CA VAL A 123 -4.80 9.69 9.20
C VAL A 123 -3.84 10.33 10.20
N GLU A 124 -4.33 11.40 10.84
CA GLU A 124 -3.56 12.16 11.86
C GLU A 124 -4.25 12.16 13.23
N LYS A 125 -5.41 11.51 13.34
CA LYS A 125 -6.27 11.56 14.52
C LYS A 125 -6.65 10.16 14.95
N LYS A 126 -6.67 9.93 16.28
CA LYS A 126 -6.98 8.61 16.85
C LYS A 126 -8.38 8.13 16.49
N GLU A 127 -9.34 9.05 16.36
CA GLU A 127 -10.74 8.75 16.01
C GLU A 127 -10.88 8.18 14.60
N ASP A 128 -9.91 8.43 13.73
CA ASP A 128 -9.88 7.94 12.35
C ASP A 128 -9.25 6.54 12.23
N LEU A 129 -8.59 6.01 13.27
CA LEU A 129 -7.96 4.69 13.24
C LEU A 129 -8.96 3.56 12.96
N LYS A 130 -10.23 3.73 13.36
CA LYS A 130 -11.29 2.77 13.05
C LYS A 130 -11.48 2.53 11.55
N LYS A 131 -11.12 3.50 10.68
CA LYS A 131 -11.16 3.35 9.22
C LYS A 131 -10.08 2.37 8.74
N LEU A 132 -8.92 2.39 9.39
CA LEU A 132 -7.75 1.59 9.03
C LEU A 132 -7.75 0.20 9.69
N ARG A 133 -8.39 0.04 10.85
CA ARG A 133 -8.54 -1.26 11.55
C ARG A 133 -9.31 -2.27 10.71
N GLY A 134 -9.05 -3.55 10.97
CA GLY A 134 -9.64 -4.65 10.22
C GLY A 134 -8.87 -4.96 8.94
N SER A 135 -8.69 -6.25 8.63
CA SER A 135 -8.13 -6.72 7.37
C SER A 135 -9.12 -6.48 6.23
N LYS A 136 -8.62 -5.93 5.12
CA LYS A 136 -9.36 -5.78 3.87
C LYS A 136 -8.77 -6.75 2.85
N TYR A 137 -9.44 -7.86 2.62
CA TYR A 137 -8.98 -8.91 1.70
C TYR A 137 -9.34 -8.57 0.26
N VAL A 138 -8.84 -7.44 -0.24
CA VAL A 138 -9.01 -6.96 -1.62
C VAL A 138 -7.74 -6.20 -1.99
N GLN A 139 -7.36 -6.22 -3.26
CA GLN A 139 -6.27 -5.38 -3.75
C GLN A 139 -6.55 -3.91 -3.41
N SER A 140 -5.63 -3.26 -2.71
CA SER A 140 -5.78 -1.86 -2.32
C SER A 140 -5.09 -0.93 -3.32
N ASP A 141 -5.83 0.07 -3.81
CA ASP A 141 -5.25 1.18 -4.57
C ASP A 141 -4.49 2.13 -3.65
N VAL A 142 -3.17 2.19 -3.80
CA VAL A 142 -2.32 3.10 -3.01
C VAL A 142 -2.46 4.56 -3.42
N ARG A 143 -3.20 4.85 -4.51
CA ARG A 143 -3.46 6.20 -5.03
C ARG A 143 -2.15 6.99 -5.15
N ASP A 144 -2.01 8.06 -4.38
CA ASP A 144 -0.87 8.97 -4.33
C ASP A 144 -0.18 8.98 -2.95
N VAL A 145 -0.46 7.99 -2.09
CA VAL A 145 0.02 8.02 -0.70
C VAL A 145 1.54 7.96 -0.61
N TYR A 146 2.24 7.30 -1.53
CA TYR A 146 3.71 7.27 -1.48
C TYR A 146 4.31 8.67 -1.72
N GLN A 147 3.73 9.46 -2.62
CA GLN A 147 4.16 10.86 -2.84
C GLN A 147 3.90 11.73 -1.61
N LYS A 148 2.73 11.55 -0.97
CA LYS A 148 2.38 12.24 0.27
C LYS A 148 3.35 11.87 1.40
N ILE A 149 3.59 10.58 1.61
CA ILE A 149 4.53 10.08 2.62
C ILE A 149 5.94 10.64 2.38
N TYR A 150 6.43 10.64 1.14
CA TYR A 150 7.72 11.24 0.81
C TYR A 150 7.81 12.72 1.22
N THR A 151 6.74 13.48 0.98
CA THR A 151 6.66 14.90 1.36
C THR A 151 6.66 15.08 2.88
N GLU A 152 5.91 14.25 3.60
CA GLU A 152 5.80 14.34 5.06
C GLU A 152 7.09 13.93 5.78
N LEU A 153 7.79 12.92 5.26
CA LEU A 153 9.12 12.55 5.75
C LEU A 153 10.13 13.68 5.57
N LYS A 154 10.10 14.37 4.42
CA LYS A 154 10.91 15.59 4.19
C LYS A 154 10.58 16.74 5.14
N ASN A 155 9.30 16.85 5.52
CA ASN A 155 8.86 17.81 6.55
C ASN A 155 9.23 17.37 7.97
N GLY A 156 9.93 16.24 8.13
CA GLY A 156 10.40 15.73 9.41
C GLY A 156 9.32 15.04 10.24
N ARG A 157 8.17 14.67 9.65
CA ARG A 157 7.13 13.92 10.35
C ARG A 157 7.49 12.44 10.42
N THR A 158 7.12 11.80 11.52
CA THR A 158 7.15 10.34 11.63
C THR A 158 5.93 9.75 10.95
N VAL A 159 6.12 8.70 10.16
CA VAL A 159 5.05 8.02 9.43
C VAL A 159 5.09 6.52 9.73
N LEU A 160 3.95 5.96 10.13
CA LEU A 160 3.71 4.53 10.11
C LEU A 160 2.99 4.17 8.81
N PHE A 161 3.59 3.29 8.00
CA PHE A 161 2.92 2.72 6.83
C PHE A 161 2.66 1.24 7.05
N THR A 162 1.41 0.83 6.81
CA THR A 162 0.97 -0.57 6.87
C THR A 162 0.46 -1.03 5.52
N GLY A 163 0.93 -2.18 5.07
CA GLY A 163 0.61 -2.71 3.75
C GLY A 163 1.08 -4.15 3.57
N THR A 164 0.92 -4.65 2.36
CA THR A 164 1.51 -5.94 1.99
C THR A 164 3.02 -5.81 1.76
N PRO A 165 3.79 -6.92 1.78
CA PRO A 165 5.23 -6.89 1.55
C PRO A 165 5.64 -6.17 0.26
N CYS A 166 4.88 -6.35 -0.81
CA CYS A 166 5.16 -5.67 -2.07
C CYS A 166 4.87 -4.16 -2.03
N GLN A 167 3.91 -3.70 -1.22
CA GLN A 167 3.63 -2.28 -1.01
C GLN A 167 4.70 -1.63 -0.11
N ASN A 168 5.16 -2.34 0.93
CA ASN A 168 6.26 -1.87 1.77
C ASN A 168 7.58 -1.77 1.00
N ALA A 169 7.92 -2.79 0.20
CA ALA A 169 9.08 -2.75 -0.67
C ALA A 169 8.97 -1.61 -1.71
N ALA A 170 7.79 -1.43 -2.31
CA ALA A 170 7.51 -0.32 -3.21
C ALA A 170 7.72 1.05 -2.56
N LEU A 171 7.16 1.29 -1.37
CA LEU A 171 7.33 2.55 -0.66
C LEU A 171 8.80 2.81 -0.36
N ARG A 172 9.52 1.82 0.17
CA ARG A 172 10.96 1.92 0.46
C ARG A 172 11.76 2.27 -0.79
N ASN A 173 11.47 1.65 -1.92
CA ASN A 173 12.13 1.99 -3.19
C ASN A 173 11.80 3.43 -3.67
N VAL A 174 10.61 3.94 -3.37
CA VAL A 174 10.21 5.30 -3.74
C VAL A 174 10.87 6.36 -2.86
N VAL A 175 10.99 6.12 -1.55
CA VAL A 175 11.45 7.14 -0.58
C VAL A 175 12.88 6.94 -0.08
N GLY A 176 13.50 5.78 -0.35
CA GLY A 176 14.78 5.38 0.23
C GLY A 176 14.65 4.91 1.68
N GLU A 177 15.79 4.66 2.33
CA GLU A 177 15.84 4.41 3.78
C GLU A 177 15.56 5.70 4.55
N GLN A 178 14.67 5.63 5.54
CA GLN A 178 14.15 6.80 6.25
C GLN A 178 13.99 6.46 7.73
N GLU A 179 14.72 7.15 8.61
CA GLU A 179 14.66 6.91 10.08
C GLU A 179 13.27 7.13 10.66
N LYS A 180 12.51 8.07 10.07
CA LYS A 180 11.16 8.46 10.49
C LYS A 180 10.05 7.67 9.81
N LEU A 181 10.39 6.63 9.04
CA LEU A 181 9.40 5.73 8.44
C LEU A 181 9.39 4.39 9.18
N VAL A 182 8.28 4.11 9.86
CA VAL A 182 8.00 2.79 10.42
C VAL A 182 7.15 2.01 9.41
N GLN A 183 7.61 0.84 9.02
CA GLN A 183 6.91 -0.04 8.08
C GLN A 183 6.43 -1.30 8.80
N VAL A 184 5.17 -1.66 8.59
CA VAL A 184 4.60 -2.91 9.09
C VAL A 184 4.03 -3.69 7.92
N ASP A 185 4.57 -4.88 7.74
CA ASP A 185 4.06 -5.88 6.82
C ASP A 185 2.98 -6.75 7.46
N LEU A 186 2.06 -7.23 6.63
CA LEU A 186 1.19 -8.34 6.96
C LEU A 186 1.60 -9.58 6.15
N ILE A 187 1.45 -10.76 6.76
CA ILE A 187 1.67 -12.03 6.05
C ILE A 187 0.63 -12.13 4.94
N CYS A 188 1.10 -12.18 3.69
CA CYS A 188 0.26 -12.11 2.51
C CYS A 188 0.65 -13.21 1.51
N HIS A 189 -0.34 -13.94 1.01
CA HIS A 189 -0.17 -14.88 -0.11
C HIS A 189 -0.75 -14.33 -1.42
N GLY A 190 -1.71 -13.40 -1.34
CA GLY A 190 -2.39 -12.82 -2.49
C GLY A 190 -3.64 -12.06 -2.06
N VAL A 191 -4.25 -11.36 -3.00
CA VAL A 191 -5.46 -10.57 -2.80
C VAL A 191 -6.42 -10.81 -3.98
N PRO A 192 -7.75 -10.83 -3.76
CA PRO A 192 -8.71 -10.83 -4.85
C PRO A 192 -8.85 -9.43 -5.46
N SER A 193 -9.45 -9.36 -6.64
CA SER A 193 -9.76 -8.10 -7.33
C SER A 193 -10.96 -7.38 -6.71
N GLN A 194 -11.06 -6.07 -6.97
CA GLN A 194 -12.22 -5.27 -6.55
C GLN A 194 -13.51 -5.71 -7.27
N THR A 195 -13.39 -6.19 -8.51
CA THR A 195 -14.54 -6.71 -9.28
C THR A 195 -15.13 -7.95 -8.61
N LEU A 196 -14.30 -8.93 -8.25
CA LEU A 196 -14.77 -10.14 -7.57
C LEU A 196 -15.40 -9.81 -6.21
N PHE A 197 -14.79 -8.89 -5.45
CA PHE A 197 -15.34 -8.48 -4.17
C PHE A 197 -16.70 -7.79 -4.32
N THR A 198 -16.86 -6.93 -5.33
CA THR A 198 -18.14 -6.28 -5.63
C THR A 198 -19.22 -7.29 -6.01
N GLN A 199 -18.88 -8.30 -6.82
CA GLN A 199 -19.80 -9.39 -7.17
C GLN A 199 -20.22 -10.16 -5.92
N TYR A 200 -19.25 -10.55 -5.08
CA TYR A 200 -19.53 -11.20 -3.80
C TYR A 200 -20.49 -10.38 -2.94
N LEU A 201 -20.23 -9.08 -2.73
CA LEU A 201 -21.13 -8.22 -1.97
C LEU A 201 -22.55 -8.18 -2.56
N SER A 202 -22.68 -8.16 -3.89
CA SER A 202 -24.00 -8.16 -4.54
C SER A 202 -24.79 -9.45 -4.26
N GLU A 203 -24.11 -10.59 -4.15
CA GLU A 203 -24.72 -11.89 -3.87
C GLU A 203 -25.08 -12.07 -2.40
N VAL A 204 -24.18 -11.65 -1.47
CA VAL A 204 -24.35 -11.97 -0.04
C VAL A 204 -25.09 -10.87 0.73
N ALA A 205 -25.06 -9.62 0.25
CA ALA A 205 -25.67 -8.49 0.95
C ALA A 205 -27.05 -8.08 0.39
N ASP A 206 -27.63 -8.84 -0.56
CA ASP A 206 -28.87 -8.47 -1.28
C ASP A 206 -28.83 -7.03 -1.82
N GLY A 207 -27.65 -6.59 -2.30
CA GLY A 207 -27.44 -5.22 -2.79
C GLY A 207 -27.42 -4.12 -1.73
N LYS A 208 -27.43 -4.46 -0.43
CA LYS A 208 -27.24 -3.48 0.65
C LYS A 208 -25.75 -3.14 0.78
N LYS A 209 -25.42 -1.85 0.59
CA LYS A 209 -24.10 -1.28 0.87
C LYS A 209 -24.02 -0.79 2.31
#